data_AF-M1C038-F1
#
_entry.id   AF-M1C038-F1
#
_cell.length_a   1.000
_cell.length_b   1.000
_cell.length_c   1.000
_cell.angle_alpha   90.00
_cell.angle_beta   90.00
_cell.angle_gamma   90.00
#
_symmetry.space_group_name_H-M   'P 1'
#
loop_
_entity.id
_entity.type
_entity.pdbx_description
1 polymer ?
#
loop_
_entity_poly.entity_id
_entity_poly.type
_entity_poly.pdbx_seq_one_letter_code
_entity_poly.pdbx_strand_id
1 'polypeptide(L)'
;MEMLLSLERARKSAETSYPQNPRDGDNLARWGRALLNLARFEHGVESKQMISDAISRLEKALTLKPKKKHDVLWCLGNAYTSYGLLTTDMDAAALYFEKATMFFKQASDADPSNDLYRKSLDAAAKISKKESININYDIFYWVILAAGIVAWVGFAKSDMSPPPPPPPQ
;
A
#
# COMPACT_ATOMS: atom_id res chain seq x y z
N MET A 1 21.67 -14.06 11.03
CA MET A 1 20.89 -14.47 12.22
C MET A 1 20.82 -13.41 13.32
N GLU A 2 21.88 -12.62 13.57
CA GLU A 2 21.89 -11.63 14.66
C GLU A 2 20.83 -10.52 14.52
N MET A 3 20.59 -10.02 13.31
CA MET A 3 19.59 -8.96 13.05
C MET A 3 18.18 -9.41 13.45
N LEU A 4 17.73 -10.57 12.96
CA LEU A 4 16.41 -11.13 13.28
C LEU A 4 16.24 -11.32 14.79
N LEU A 5 17.26 -11.89 15.45
CA LEU A 5 17.24 -12.10 16.89
C LEU A 5 17.18 -10.78 17.67
N SER A 6 17.87 -9.73 17.20
CA SER A 6 17.81 -8.39 17.81
C SER A 6 16.42 -7.76 17.68
N LEU A 7 15.76 -7.94 16.54
CA LEU A 7 14.41 -7.44 16.29
C LEU A 7 13.38 -8.16 17.16
N GLU A 8 13.47 -9.49 17.28
CA GLU A 8 12.62 -10.27 18.18
C GLU A 8 12.79 -9.85 19.65
N ARG A 9 14.04 -9.64 20.08
CA ARG A 9 14.30 -9.12 21.43
C ARG A 9 13.67 -7.75 21.64
N ALA A 10 13.78 -6.85 20.67
CA ALA A 10 13.15 -5.53 20.74
C ALA A 10 11.61 -5.63 20.82
N ARG A 11 11.00 -6.49 20.00
CA ARG A 11 9.55 -6.76 20.04
C ARG A 11 9.12 -7.28 21.41
N LYS A 12 9.76 -8.34 21.91
CA LYS A 12 9.42 -8.96 23.21
C LYS A 12 9.63 -8.01 24.38
N SER A 13 10.71 -7.21 24.36
CA SER A 13 10.97 -6.21 25.39
C SER A 13 9.88 -5.13 25.42
N ALA A 14 9.46 -4.65 24.24
CA ALA A 14 8.39 -3.67 24.14
C ALA A 14 7.03 -4.23 24.56
N GLU A 15 6.75 -5.48 24.19
CA GLU A 15 5.56 -6.24 24.60
C GLU A 15 5.50 -6.43 26.12
N THR A 16 6.63 -6.80 26.74
CA THR A 16 6.72 -7.02 28.19
C THR A 16 6.58 -5.73 29.01
N SER A 17 7.05 -4.61 28.48
CA SER A 17 6.95 -3.30 29.15
C SER A 17 5.58 -2.63 28.96
N TYR A 18 4.82 -3.01 27.94
CA TYR A 18 3.52 -2.39 27.62
C TYR A 18 2.50 -2.45 28.78
N PRO A 19 2.30 -3.57 29.50
CA PRO A 19 1.38 -3.62 30.63
C PRO A 19 1.73 -2.64 31.77
N GLN A 20 3.01 -2.28 31.92
CA GLN A 20 3.47 -1.35 32.95
C GLN A 20 3.08 0.10 32.62
N ASN A 21 3.12 0.45 31.32
CA ASN A 21 2.67 1.76 30.86
C ASN A 21 2.09 1.69 29.43
N PRO A 22 0.78 1.42 29.28
CA PRO A 22 0.12 1.35 27.97
C PRO A 22 0.03 2.68 27.21
N ARG A 23 0.41 3.79 27.87
CA ARG A 23 0.44 5.15 27.33
C ARG A 23 1.85 5.62 27.00
N ASP A 24 2.85 4.73 27.09
CA ASP A 24 4.21 5.02 26.60
C ASP A 24 4.23 4.99 25.07
N GLY A 25 4.11 6.18 24.46
CA GLY A 25 4.19 6.34 23.01
C GLY A 25 5.55 5.93 22.43
N ASP A 26 6.65 6.11 23.16
CA ASP A 26 7.99 5.72 22.69
C ASP A 26 8.17 4.19 22.72
N ASN A 27 7.58 3.51 23.70
CA ASN A 27 7.52 2.04 23.70
C ASN A 27 6.68 1.50 22.53
N LEU A 28 5.49 2.03 22.32
CA LEU A 28 4.63 1.65 21.20
C LEU A 28 5.29 1.91 19.84
N ALA A 29 6.00 3.03 19.69
CA ALA A 29 6.78 3.34 18.50
C ALA A 29 7.87 2.29 18.23
N ARG A 30 8.65 1.93 19.26
CA ARG A 30 9.68 0.88 19.17
C ARG A 30 9.08 -0.48 18.83
N TRP A 31 7.94 -0.82 19.44
CA TRP A 31 7.24 -2.07 19.17
C TRP A 31 6.77 -2.14 17.72
N GLY A 32 6.06 -1.12 17.24
CA GLY A 32 5.57 -1.06 15.86
C GLY A 32 6.71 -1.11 14.85
N ARG A 33 7.82 -0.41 15.09
CA ARG A 33 9.00 -0.48 14.21
C ARG A 33 9.67 -1.85 14.20
N ALA A 34 9.73 -2.54 15.34
CA ALA A 34 10.26 -3.90 15.42
C ALA A 34 9.39 -4.87 14.60
N LEU A 35 8.06 -4.79 14.76
CA LEU A 35 7.11 -5.59 13.98
C LEU A 35 7.23 -5.34 12.48
N LEU A 36 7.30 -4.08 12.06
CA LEU A 36 7.45 -3.73 10.64
C LEU A 36 8.74 -4.30 10.04
N ASN A 37 9.84 -4.29 10.80
CA ASN A 37 11.10 -4.87 10.35
C ASN A 37 11.08 -6.40 10.34
N LEU A 38 10.40 -7.04 11.30
CA LEU A 38 10.22 -8.49 11.35
C LEU A 38 9.37 -8.99 10.17
N ALA A 39 8.31 -8.25 9.82
CA ALA A 39 7.41 -8.62 8.72
C ALA A 39 8.13 -8.81 7.38
N ARG A 40 9.30 -8.18 7.17
CA ARG A 40 10.13 -8.34 5.96
C ARG A 40 10.76 -9.72 5.82
N PHE A 41 10.86 -10.47 6.91
CA PHE A 41 11.37 -11.84 6.95
C PHE A 41 10.26 -12.89 6.90
N GLU A 42 9.00 -12.45 7.02
CA GLU A 42 7.81 -13.29 6.88
C GLU A 42 7.23 -13.20 5.46
N HIS A 43 6.32 -14.10 5.13
CA HIS A 43 5.65 -14.13 3.82
C HIS A 43 4.13 -14.10 3.97
N GLY A 44 3.43 -13.78 2.88
CA GLY A 44 1.98 -13.92 2.79
C GLY A 44 1.18 -13.24 3.91
N VAL A 45 0.34 -14.03 4.56
CA VAL A 45 -0.66 -13.56 5.54
C VAL A 45 0.02 -13.11 6.84
N GLU A 46 1.06 -13.82 7.27
CA GLU A 46 1.82 -13.57 8.48
C GLU A 46 2.52 -12.20 8.41
N SER A 47 3.18 -11.92 7.27
CA SER A 47 3.79 -10.62 7.00
C SER A 47 2.74 -9.50 7.05
N LYS A 48 1.59 -9.70 6.38
CA LYS A 48 0.50 -8.72 6.35
C LYS A 48 -0.09 -8.44 7.74
N GLN A 49 -0.26 -9.48 8.55
CA GLN A 49 -0.75 -9.36 9.92
C GLN A 49 0.24 -8.59 10.81
N MET A 50 1.54 -8.90 10.72
CA MET A 50 2.58 -8.17 11.45
C MET A 50 2.61 -6.68 11.06
N ILE A 51 2.45 -6.36 9.77
CA ILE A 51 2.37 -4.96 9.31
C ILE A 51 1.11 -4.28 9.86
N SER A 52 -0.04 -4.95 9.87
CA SER A 52 -1.27 -4.43 10.49
C SER A 52 -1.10 -4.12 11.97
N ASP A 53 -0.47 -5.04 12.70
CA ASP A 53 -0.16 -4.87 14.13
C ASP A 53 0.83 -3.73 14.37
N ALA A 54 1.79 -3.53 13.46
CA ALA A 54 2.71 -2.40 13.49
C ALA A 54 1.98 -1.08 13.29
N ILE A 55 1.07 -0.99 12.30
CA ILE A 55 0.26 0.21 12.03
C ILE A 55 -0.54 0.61 13.27
N SER A 56 -1.30 -0.32 13.86
CA SER A 56 -2.11 -0.05 15.05
C SER A 56 -1.29 0.53 16.21
N ARG A 57 -0.09 -0.02 16.44
CA ARG A 57 0.81 0.45 17.51
C ARG A 57 1.42 1.81 17.19
N LEU A 58 1.83 2.05 15.95
CA LEU A 58 2.42 3.31 15.51
C LEU A 58 1.38 4.45 15.51
N GLU A 59 0.14 4.18 15.08
CA GLU A 59 -0.95 5.15 15.14
C GLU A 59 -1.29 5.50 16.59
N LYS A 60 -1.40 4.49 17.47
CA LYS A 60 -1.57 4.74 18.90
C LYS A 60 -0.39 5.53 19.48
N ALA A 61 0.84 5.19 19.11
CA ALA A 61 2.02 5.95 19.52
C ALA A 61 1.91 7.43 19.13
N LEU A 62 1.46 7.71 17.89
CA LEU A 62 1.29 9.08 17.39
C LEU A 62 0.29 9.89 18.22
N THR A 63 -0.80 9.28 18.69
CA THR A 63 -1.77 9.94 19.59
C THR A 63 -1.18 10.29 20.96
N LEU A 64 -0.15 9.55 21.37
CA LEU A 64 0.54 9.71 22.66
C LEU A 64 1.75 10.66 22.59
N LYS A 65 1.95 11.34 21.45
CA LYS A 65 3.00 12.35 21.24
C LYS A 65 4.40 11.81 21.58
N PRO A 66 4.90 10.83 20.80
CA PRO A 66 6.20 10.23 21.06
C PRO A 66 7.30 11.26 20.79
N LYS A 67 8.45 11.11 21.47
CA LYS A 67 9.55 12.08 21.35
C LYS A 67 10.06 12.16 19.91
N LYS A 68 10.13 11.02 19.24
CA LYS A 68 10.55 10.90 17.83
C LYS A 68 9.34 10.84 16.90
N LYS A 69 8.48 11.87 16.94
CA LYS A 69 7.27 11.94 16.10
C LYS A 69 7.57 11.76 14.61
N HIS A 70 8.60 12.42 14.09
CA HIS A 70 9.01 12.31 12.68
C HIS A 70 9.39 10.87 12.28
N ASP A 71 10.05 10.12 13.17
CA ASP A 71 10.41 8.70 12.96
C ASP A 71 9.15 7.82 12.91
N VAL A 72 8.18 8.05 13.80
CA VAL A 72 6.90 7.33 13.81
C VAL A 72 6.11 7.58 12.53
N LEU A 73 6.05 8.84 12.07
CA LEU A 73 5.42 9.20 10.80
C LEU A 73 6.10 8.47 9.63
N TRP A 74 7.43 8.47 9.59
CA TRP A 74 8.16 7.75 8.54
C TRP A 74 7.93 6.22 8.59
N CYS A 75 7.89 5.63 9.79
CA CYS A 75 7.53 4.22 9.96
C CYS A 75 6.11 3.91 9.48
N LEU A 76 5.13 4.78 9.75
CA LEU A 76 3.77 4.65 9.23
C LEU A 76 3.74 4.67 7.70
N GLY A 77 4.51 5.57 7.07
CA GLY A 77 4.64 5.60 5.61
C GLY A 77 5.15 4.27 5.04
N ASN A 78 6.19 3.70 5.65
CA ASN A 78 6.73 2.40 5.24
C ASN A 78 5.75 1.25 5.49
N ALA A 79 5.02 1.28 6.61
CA ALA A 79 4.04 0.26 6.95
C ALA A 79 2.88 0.26 5.95
N TYR A 80 2.33 1.43 5.64
CA TYR A 80 1.28 1.58 4.64
C TYR A 80 1.75 1.21 3.23
N THR A 81 2.98 1.57 2.84
CA THR A 81 3.56 1.12 1.56
C THR A 81 3.64 -0.41 1.50
N SER A 82 4.16 -1.03 2.56
CA SER A 82 4.30 -2.50 2.63
C SER A 82 2.94 -3.19 2.61
N TYR A 83 1.94 -2.61 3.28
CA TYR A 83 0.58 -3.13 3.30
C TYR A 83 -0.10 -3.02 1.92
N GLY A 84 0.08 -1.89 1.22
CA GLY A 84 -0.38 -1.70 -0.15
C GLY A 84 0.22 -2.74 -1.11
N LEU A 85 1.53 -3.00 -1.00
CA LEU A 85 2.22 -4.02 -1.80
C LEU A 85 1.71 -5.46 -1.57
N LEU A 86 1.14 -5.73 -0.40
CA LEU A 86 0.53 -7.04 -0.05
C LEU A 86 -1.00 -7.05 -0.27
N THR A 87 -1.54 -6.03 -0.94
CA THR A 87 -2.98 -5.93 -1.24
C THR A 87 -3.19 -6.15 -2.74
N THR A 88 -3.99 -7.17 -3.06
CA THR A 88 -4.25 -7.60 -4.44
C THR A 88 -5.27 -6.72 -5.16
N ASP A 89 -6.16 -6.09 -4.39
CA ASP A 89 -7.12 -5.10 -4.86
C ASP A 89 -6.38 -3.78 -5.11
N MET A 90 -6.32 -3.36 -6.38
CA MET A 90 -5.57 -2.17 -6.79
C MET A 90 -6.17 -0.88 -6.25
N ASP A 91 -7.50 -0.78 -6.17
CA ASP A 91 -8.17 0.42 -5.64
C ASP A 91 -7.88 0.56 -4.14
N ALA A 92 -7.93 -0.55 -3.40
CA ALA A 92 -7.56 -0.57 -2.00
C ALA A 92 -6.05 -0.30 -1.80
N ALA A 93 -5.18 -0.84 -2.66
CA ALA A 93 -3.74 -0.59 -2.61
C ALA A 93 -3.40 0.90 -2.81
N ALA A 94 -4.05 1.56 -3.78
CA ALA A 94 -3.88 2.98 -4.04
C ALA A 94 -4.16 3.84 -2.80
N LEU A 95 -5.22 3.53 -2.03
CA LEU A 95 -5.53 4.23 -0.77
C LEU A 95 -4.41 4.08 0.27
N TYR A 96 -3.75 2.92 0.33
CA TYR A 96 -2.62 2.71 1.23
C TYR A 96 -1.38 3.47 0.76
N PHE A 97 -1.11 3.55 -0.55
CA PHE A 97 -0.01 4.35 -1.08
C PHE A 97 -0.24 5.86 -0.90
N GLU A 98 -1.48 6.32 -0.99
CA GLU A 98 -1.84 7.72 -0.69
C GLU A 98 -1.56 8.03 0.80
N LYS A 99 -2.05 7.19 1.72
CA LYS A 99 -1.74 7.30 3.15
C LYS A 99 -0.23 7.31 3.40
N ALA A 100 0.51 6.41 2.74
CA ALA A 100 1.96 6.36 2.86
C ALA A 100 2.61 7.69 2.45
N THR A 101 2.19 8.25 1.31
CA THR A 101 2.67 9.55 0.80
C THR A 101 2.37 10.68 1.80
N MET A 102 1.16 10.70 2.38
CA MET A 102 0.80 11.68 3.41
C MET A 102 1.73 11.59 4.62
N PHE A 103 2.00 10.39 5.13
CA PHE A 103 2.88 10.20 6.27
C PHE A 103 4.34 10.54 5.97
N PHE A 104 4.85 10.19 4.79
CA PHE A 104 6.20 10.59 4.37
C PHE A 104 6.34 12.10 4.23
N LYS A 105 5.32 12.76 3.68
CA LYS A 105 5.28 14.22 3.62
C LYS A 105 5.30 14.82 5.02
N GLN A 106 4.47 14.34 5.94
CA GLN A 106 4.48 14.83 7.33
C GLN A 106 5.82 14.58 8.03
N ALA A 107 6.49 13.44 7.77
CA ALA A 107 7.82 13.17 8.32
C ALA A 107 8.88 14.13 7.75
N SER A 108 8.87 14.36 6.44
CA SER A 108 9.77 15.30 5.77
C SER A 108 9.52 16.75 6.21
N ASP A 109 8.27 17.15 6.41
CA ASP A 109 7.90 18.48 6.90
C ASP A 109 8.34 18.66 8.37
N ALA A 110 8.32 17.59 9.17
CA ALA A 110 8.74 17.62 10.58
C ALA A 110 10.26 17.60 10.78
N ASP A 111 11.02 17.04 9.83
CA ASP A 111 12.48 17.07 9.81
C ASP A 111 13.00 17.19 8.36
N PRO A 112 13.03 18.42 7.79
CA PRO A 112 13.41 18.65 6.40
C PRO A 112 14.88 18.35 6.10
N SER A 113 15.72 18.30 7.13
CA SER A 113 17.16 17.99 6.99
C SER A 113 17.42 16.50 6.74
N ASN A 114 16.40 15.66 6.93
CA ASN A 114 16.52 14.23 6.84
C ASN A 114 16.32 13.73 5.41
N ASP A 115 17.43 13.48 4.72
CA ASP A 115 17.44 12.96 3.35
C ASP A 115 16.67 11.66 3.17
N LEU A 116 16.58 10.82 4.20
CA LEU A 116 15.82 9.56 4.12
C LEU A 116 14.33 9.84 3.91
N TYR A 117 13.77 10.84 4.60
CA TYR A 117 12.35 11.16 4.54
C TYR A 117 11.98 11.74 3.18
N ARG A 118 12.82 12.63 2.66
CA ARG A 118 12.66 13.17 1.30
C ARG A 118 12.72 12.06 0.25
N LYS A 119 13.70 11.15 0.34
CA LYS A 119 13.81 10.01 -0.59
C LYS A 119 12.60 9.08 -0.52
N SER A 120 12.06 8.82 0.67
CA SER A 120 10.84 8.02 0.82
C SER A 120 9.61 8.70 0.22
N LEU A 121 9.48 10.02 0.38
CA LEU A 121 8.41 10.80 -0.25
C LEU A 121 8.51 10.76 -1.78
N ASP A 122 9.70 10.99 -2.33
CA ASP A 122 9.95 10.93 -3.78
C ASP A 122 9.65 9.54 -4.35
N ALA A 123 10.01 8.48 -3.62
CA ALA A 123 9.71 7.11 -4.01
C ALA A 123 8.20 6.83 -4.01
N ALA A 124 7.48 7.26 -2.96
CA ALA A 124 6.03 7.10 -2.86
C ALA A 124 5.28 7.84 -3.98
N ALA A 125 5.70 9.06 -4.31
CA ALA A 125 5.14 9.84 -5.41
C ALA A 125 5.33 9.13 -6.77
N LYS A 126 6.47 8.46 -6.98
CA LYS A 126 6.72 7.66 -8.19
C LYS A 126 5.82 6.42 -8.27
N ILE A 127 5.56 5.77 -7.15
CA ILE A 127 4.67 4.60 -7.09
C ILE A 127 3.25 5.01 -7.48
N SER A 128 2.71 6.06 -6.87
CA SER A 128 1.36 6.58 -7.19
C SER A 128 1.24 7.03 -8.66
N LYS A 129 2.29 7.67 -9.21
CA LYS A 129 2.33 8.01 -10.64
C LYS A 129 2.34 6.78 -11.55
N LYS A 130 3.08 5.73 -11.18
CA LYS A 130 3.14 4.49 -11.98
C LYS A 130 1.79 3.77 -11.98
N GLU A 131 1.12 3.73 -10.83
CA GLU A 131 -0.18 3.07 -10.66
C GLU A 131 -1.29 3.77 -11.47
N SER A 132 -1.37 5.11 -11.39
CA SER A 132 -2.30 5.89 -12.23
C SER A 132 -2.06 5.69 -13.73
N ILE A 133 -0.80 5.59 -14.17
CA ILE A 133 -0.46 5.27 -15.55
C ILE A 133 -0.95 3.86 -15.92
N ASN A 134 -0.70 2.85 -15.08
CA ASN A 134 -1.17 1.48 -15.33
C ASN A 134 -2.69 1.38 -15.44
N ILE A 135 -3.43 2.08 -14.57
CA ILE A 135 -4.91 2.13 -14.61
C ILE A 135 -5.39 2.76 -15.92
N ASN A 136 -4.78 3.87 -16.33
CA ASN A 136 -5.11 4.50 -17.61
C ASN A 136 -4.89 3.51 -18.77
N TYR A 137 -3.76 2.79 -18.79
CA TYR A 137 -3.51 1.78 -19.81
C TYR A 137 -4.58 0.69 -19.84
N ASP A 138 -4.99 0.14 -18.68
CA ASP A 138 -6.06 -0.85 -18.60
C ASP A 138 -7.36 -0.33 -19.22
N ILE A 139 -7.78 0.88 -18.85
CA ILE A 139 -8.97 1.53 -19.42
C ILE A 139 -8.86 1.68 -20.95
N PHE A 140 -7.72 2.15 -21.46
CA PHE A 140 -7.50 2.29 -22.90
C PHE A 140 -7.61 0.94 -23.63
N TYR A 141 -7.07 -0.14 -23.06
CA TYR A 141 -7.21 -1.48 -23.64
C TYR A 141 -8.66 -1.94 -23.69
N TRP A 142 -9.45 -1.70 -22.63
CA TRP A 142 -10.88 -2.03 -22.62
C TRP A 142 -11.69 -1.25 -23.66
N VAL A 143 -11.39 0.04 -23.86
CA VAL A 143 -12.05 0.87 -24.88
C VAL A 143 -11.74 0.37 -26.29
N ILE A 144 -10.47 0.08 -26.59
CA ILE A 144 -10.05 -0.44 -27.90
C ILE A 144 -10.71 -1.81 -28.16
N LEU A 145 -10.76 -2.69 -27.16
CA LEU A 145 -11.40 -3.99 -27.26
C LEU A 145 -12.90 -3.86 -27.56
N ALA A 146 -13.62 -2.99 -26.84
CA ALA A 146 -15.04 -2.75 -27.05
C ALA A 146 -15.33 -2.18 -28.46
N ALA A 147 -14.53 -1.22 -28.92
CA ALA A 147 -14.66 -0.65 -30.25
C ALA A 147 -14.43 -1.70 -31.36
N GLY A 148 -13.45 -2.58 -31.18
CA GLY A 148 -13.18 -3.69 -32.11
C GLY A 148 -14.35 -4.67 -32.21
N ILE A 149 -14.97 -5.01 -31.08
CA ILE A 149 -16.17 -5.88 -31.05
C ILE A 149 -17.34 -5.21 -31.78
N VAL A 150 -17.59 -3.92 -31.54
CA VAL A 150 -18.67 -3.16 -32.21
C VAL A 150 -18.46 -3.12 -33.73
N ALA A 151 -17.24 -2.84 -34.18
CA ALA A 151 -16.91 -2.84 -35.60
C ALA A 151 -17.09 -4.23 -36.24
N TRP A 152 -16.65 -5.30 -35.58
CA TRP A 152 -16.79 -6.67 -36.07
C TRP A 152 -18.26 -7.11 -36.17
N VAL A 153 -19.09 -6.80 -35.17
CA VAL A 153 -20.53 -7.09 -35.20
C VAL A 153 -21.25 -6.29 -36.29
N GLY A 154 -20.85 -5.04 -36.52
CA GLY A 154 -21.37 -4.22 -37.63
C GLY A 154 -21.09 -4.85 -38.99
N PHE A 155 -19.84 -5.28 -39.21
CA PHE A 155 -19.42 -5.95 -40.45
C PHE A 155 -20.15 -7.29 -40.67
N ALA A 156 -20.33 -8.10 -39.63
CA ALA A 156 -21.03 -9.38 -39.72
C ALA A 156 -22.51 -9.24 -40.13
N LYS A 157 -23.18 -8.15 -39.77
CA LYS A 157 -24.58 -7.89 -40.16
C LYS A 157 -24.72 -7.43 -41.61
N SER A 158 -23.71 -6.75 -42.16
CA SER A 158 -23.72 -6.35 -43.58
C SER A 158 -23.46 -7.51 -44.54
N ASP A 159 -22.84 -8.60 -44.07
CA ASP A 159 -22.50 -9.78 -44.89
C ASP A 159 -23.62 -10.84 -44.94
N MET A 160 -24.76 -10.60 -44.28
CA MET A 160 -25.92 -11.50 -44.32
C MET A 160 -26.76 -11.25 -45.58
N SER A 161 -26.68 -12.15 -46.57
CA SER A 161 -27.52 -12.15 -47.78
C SER A 161 -29.03 -12.17 -47.44
N PRO A 162 -29.89 -11.46 -48.19
CA PRO A 162 -31.33 -11.46 -47.94
C PRO A 162 -31.91 -12.88 -48.13
N PRO A 163 -32.95 -13.26 -47.34
CA PRO A 163 -33.56 -14.57 -47.43
C PRO A 163 -34.20 -14.81 -48.81
N PRO A 164 -34.18 -16.05 -49.32
CA PRO A 164 -34.77 -16.37 -50.62
C PRO A 164 -36.29 -16.10 -50.63
N PRO A 165 -36.87 -15.67 -51.76
CA PRO A 165 -38.29 -15.38 -51.85
C PRO A 165 -39.15 -16.64 -51.61
N PRO A 166 -40.37 -16.50 -51.05
CA PRO A 166 -41.26 -17.64 -50.79
C PRO A 166 -41.71 -18.33 -52.10
N PRO A 167 -41.96 -19.65 -52.06
CA PRO A 167 -42.35 -20.41 -53.23
C PRO A 167 -43.73 -19.97 -53.77
N PRO A 168 -43.96 -20.01 -55.11
CA PRO A 168 -45.25 -19.67 -55.70
C PRO A 168 -46.39 -20.56 -55.17
N GLN A 169 -47.57 -19.97 -54.94
CA GLN A 169 -48.81 -20.67 -54.56
C GLN A 169 -49.42 -21.44 -55.74
#